data_AF-A0A3B0XPX6-F1
#
_entry.id   AF-A0A3B0XPX6-F1
#
_cell.length_a   1.000
_cell.length_b   1.000
_cell.length_c   1.000
_cell.angle_alpha   90.00
_cell.angle_beta   90.00
_cell.angle_gamma   90.00
#
_symmetry.space_group_name_H-M   'P 1'
#
loop_
_entity.id
_entity.type
_entity.pdbx_description
1 polymer ?
#
loop_
_entity_poly.entity_id
_entity_poly.type
_entity_poly.pdbx_seq_one_letter_code
_entity_poly.pdbx_strand_id
1 'polypeptide(L)'
;MDSMAHSDQGEEGYFTILGMVLGFLATCLIGVFILGAYSKLPGLEVLSAAGPLVIAIGVVIAFSNHRHTVKRMQRDERVRASKSYLDEAINTLERSFELLMGGKENINQPPNDRLGWLSAARTLLSYEEIKKLISIRDHKLIIDEQEEYWRKRFYDVLQSNAVGFDVGYYRGGIAHKINATIAGGQPPPRTVNSSPPLEPRSLAVIYQFSRWPEDKIDPVEKVDVAERFSKNEILAGNRGLCEFLEQDYHKHWKRIQARQNPGS
;
A
#
# COMPACT_ATOMS: atom_id res chain seq x y z
N MET A 1 4.71 18.98 -0.36
CA MET A 1 3.84 18.61 0.78
C MET A 1 3.21 19.82 1.46
N ASP A 2 3.22 21.03 0.84
CA ASP A 2 2.73 22.27 1.48
C ASP A 2 1.30 22.69 1.11
N SER A 3 0.61 21.97 0.22
CA SER A 3 -0.73 22.38 -0.25
C SER A 3 -1.89 21.92 0.65
N MET A 4 -1.63 21.11 1.68
CA MET A 4 -2.68 20.54 2.55
C MET A 4 -2.89 21.31 3.86
N ALA A 5 -1.95 22.18 4.26
CA ALA A 5 -2.05 22.97 5.49
C ALA A 5 -2.90 24.25 5.33
N HIS A 6 -3.10 24.74 4.10
CA HIS A 6 -3.83 25.99 3.87
C HIS A 6 -5.37 25.83 3.83
N SER A 7 -5.90 24.61 3.67
CA SER A 7 -7.37 24.43 3.66
C SER A 7 -7.98 24.31 5.06
N ASP A 8 -7.18 24.03 6.08
CA ASP A 8 -7.66 23.80 7.45
C ASP A 8 -7.89 25.12 8.21
N GLN A 9 -7.05 26.14 7.97
CA GLN A 9 -7.24 27.49 8.53
C GLN A 9 -8.55 28.17 8.09
N GLY A 10 -9.09 27.80 6.93
CA GLY A 10 -10.37 28.30 6.44
C GLY A 10 -11.59 27.68 7.13
N GLU A 11 -11.46 26.47 7.70
CA GLU A 11 -12.58 25.82 8.40
C GLU A 11 -12.80 26.42 9.79
N GLU A 12 -11.74 26.73 10.55
CA GLU A 12 -11.87 27.34 11.88
C GLU A 12 -12.51 28.75 11.82
N GLY A 13 -12.16 29.54 10.80
CA GLY A 13 -12.77 30.85 10.55
C GLY A 13 -14.25 30.75 10.19
N TYR A 14 -14.68 29.68 9.50
CA TYR A 14 -16.08 29.49 9.13
C TYR A 14 -16.94 29.08 10.33
N PHE A 15 -16.44 28.18 11.20
CA PHE A 15 -17.18 27.76 12.39
C PHE A 15 -17.38 28.91 13.38
N THR A 16 -16.39 29.78 13.53
CA THR A 16 -16.49 30.98 14.37
C THR A 16 -17.52 31.97 13.81
N ILE A 17 -17.49 32.26 12.50
CA ILE A 17 -18.48 33.15 11.86
C ILE A 17 -19.90 32.55 11.91
N LEU A 18 -20.05 31.25 11.63
CA LEU A 18 -21.34 30.55 11.69
C LEU A 18 -21.92 30.56 13.11
N GLY A 19 -21.06 30.33 14.11
CA GLY A 19 -21.43 30.42 15.53
C GLY A 19 -21.87 31.83 15.93
N MET A 20 -21.19 32.87 15.44
CA MET A 20 -21.59 34.27 15.66
C MET A 20 -22.94 34.60 15.02
N VAL A 21 -23.20 34.13 13.80
CA VAL A 21 -24.47 34.38 13.09
C VAL A 21 -25.64 33.66 13.79
N LEU A 22 -25.45 32.39 14.15
CA LEU A 22 -26.48 31.64 14.90
C LEU A 22 -26.72 32.24 16.28
N GLY A 23 -25.65 32.65 16.98
CA GLY A 23 -25.75 33.34 18.27
C GLY A 23 -26.52 34.65 18.16
N PHE A 24 -26.23 35.47 17.15
CA PHE A 24 -26.94 36.73 16.89
C PHE A 24 -28.43 36.48 16.61
N LEU A 25 -28.77 35.55 15.71
CA LEU A 25 -30.16 35.22 15.39
C LEU A 25 -30.93 34.68 16.60
N ALA A 26 -30.30 33.84 17.42
CA ALA A 26 -30.88 33.35 18.66
C ALA A 26 -31.11 34.49 19.67
N THR A 27 -30.15 35.41 19.82
CA THR A 27 -30.32 36.58 20.71
C THR A 27 -31.43 37.52 20.23
N CYS A 28 -31.57 37.74 18.92
CA CYS A 28 -32.68 38.51 18.36
C CYS A 28 -34.03 37.83 18.62
N LEU A 29 -34.10 36.51 18.46
CA LEU A 29 -35.31 35.74 18.72
C LEU A 29 -35.72 35.82 20.20
N ILE A 30 -34.77 35.65 21.12
CA ILE A 30 -35.00 35.83 22.56
C ILE A 30 -35.47 37.27 22.87
N GLY A 31 -34.86 38.27 22.24
CA GLY A 31 -35.25 39.68 22.37
C GLY A 31 -36.70 39.95 21.96
N VAL A 32 -37.17 39.35 20.85
CA VAL A 32 -38.58 39.46 20.41
C VAL A 32 -39.54 38.87 21.45
N PHE A 33 -39.21 37.72 22.05
CA PHE A 33 -40.01 37.12 23.12
C PHE A 33 -40.03 37.98 24.39
N ILE A 34 -38.88 38.51 24.81
CA ILE A 34 -38.79 39.41 25.99
C ILE A 34 -39.59 40.68 25.73
N LEU A 35 -39.43 41.33 24.58
CA LEU A 35 -40.13 42.57 24.25
C LEU A 35 -41.65 42.36 24.21
N GLY A 36 -42.11 41.26 23.61
CA GLY A 36 -43.53 40.88 23.57
C GLY A 36 -44.14 40.65 24.95
N ALA A 37 -43.38 40.06 25.88
CA ALA A 37 -43.82 39.89 27.27
C ALA A 37 -43.96 41.22 28.01
N TYR A 38 -43.09 42.19 27.74
CA TYR A 38 -43.13 43.53 28.36
C TYR A 38 -44.22 44.43 27.77
N SER A 39 -44.47 44.37 26.47
CA SER A 39 -45.42 45.25 25.78
C SER A 39 -46.89 44.81 25.86
N LYS A 40 -47.20 43.68 26.54
CA LYS A 40 -48.54 43.07 26.63
C LYS A 40 -49.21 42.87 25.25
N LEU A 41 -48.40 42.65 24.22
CA LEU A 41 -48.93 42.37 22.88
C LEU A 41 -49.67 41.02 22.89
N PRO A 42 -50.76 40.89 22.11
CA PRO A 42 -51.45 39.61 21.96
C PRO A 42 -50.46 38.58 21.40
N GLY A 43 -50.44 37.36 21.97
CA GLY A 43 -49.44 36.34 21.63
C GLY A 43 -49.34 35.98 20.14
N LEU A 44 -50.40 36.26 19.36
CA LEU A 44 -50.42 36.09 17.91
C LEU A 44 -49.43 37.02 17.16
N GLU A 45 -49.22 38.24 17.65
CA GLU A 45 -48.32 39.23 17.02
C GLU A 45 -46.85 38.92 17.29
N VAL A 46 -46.54 38.35 18.46
CA VAL A 46 -45.19 37.87 18.79
C VAL A 46 -44.84 36.66 17.91
N LEU A 47 -45.82 35.79 17.65
CA LEU A 47 -45.64 34.60 16.81
C LEU A 47 -45.37 34.95 15.34
N SER A 48 -46.09 35.93 14.79
CA SER A 48 -45.87 36.38 13.41
C SER A 48 -44.50 37.06 13.22
N ALA A 49 -44.02 37.79 14.24
CA ALA A 49 -42.70 38.41 14.23
C ALA A 49 -41.54 37.40 14.40
N ALA A 50 -41.75 36.31 15.15
CA ALA A 50 -40.73 35.28 15.38
C ALA A 50 -40.56 34.30 14.22
N GLY A 51 -41.60 34.09 13.39
CA GLY A 51 -41.59 33.14 12.27
C GLY A 51 -40.40 33.27 11.32
N PRO A 52 -40.08 34.46 10.79
CA PRO A 52 -38.94 34.66 9.89
C PRO A 52 -37.58 34.30 10.51
N LEU A 53 -37.39 34.56 11.81
CA LEU A 53 -36.15 34.24 12.52
C LEU A 53 -35.96 32.73 12.69
N VAL A 54 -37.04 32.00 13.00
CA VAL A 54 -37.02 30.53 13.06
C VAL A 54 -36.66 29.94 11.69
N ILE A 55 -37.27 30.46 10.62
CA ILE A 55 -36.95 30.03 9.25
C ILE A 55 -35.49 30.33 8.91
N ALA A 56 -34.98 31.51 9.26
CA ALA A 56 -33.59 31.88 8.99
C ALA A 56 -32.59 30.95 9.69
N ILE A 57 -32.81 30.61 10.97
CA ILE A 57 -31.98 29.65 11.71
C ILE A 57 -32.01 28.27 11.03
N GLY A 58 -33.20 27.80 10.64
CA GLY A 58 -33.37 26.53 9.93
C GLY A 58 -32.60 26.47 8.61
N VAL A 59 -32.64 27.55 7.81
CA VAL A 59 -31.91 27.67 6.54
C VAL A 59 -30.40 27.62 6.76
N VAL A 60 -29.88 28.32 7.78
CA VAL A 60 -28.44 28.34 8.10
C VAL A 60 -27.95 26.94 8.50
N ILE A 61 -28.69 26.23 9.36
CA ILE A 61 -28.37 24.86 9.77
C ILE A 61 -28.40 23.91 8.57
N ALA A 62 -29.46 23.98 7.74
CA ALA A 62 -29.61 23.15 6.56
C ALA A 62 -28.45 23.37 5.57
N PHE A 63 -28.07 24.62 5.33
CA PHE A 63 -26.95 24.97 4.46
C PHE A 63 -25.61 24.45 4.99
N SER A 64 -25.36 24.60 6.29
CA SER A 64 -24.15 24.07 6.93
C SER A 64 -24.06 22.54 6.80
N ASN A 65 -25.15 21.84 7.11
CA ASN A 65 -25.23 20.37 6.97
C ASN A 65 -25.01 19.93 5.51
N HIS A 66 -25.57 20.66 4.55
CA HIS A 66 -25.36 20.39 3.13
C HIS A 66 -23.88 20.50 2.75
N ARG A 67 -23.20 21.57 3.16
CA ARG A 67 -21.75 21.74 2.89
C ARG A 67 -20.91 20.67 3.56
N HIS A 68 -21.19 20.32 4.81
CA HIS A 68 -20.51 19.23 5.50
C HIS A 68 -20.72 17.89 4.80
N THR A 69 -21.93 17.63 4.33
CA THR A 69 -22.27 16.42 3.57
C THR A 69 -21.48 16.37 2.27
N VAL A 70 -21.43 17.45 1.49
CA VAL A 70 -20.68 17.51 0.23
C VAL A 70 -19.18 17.29 0.46
N LYS A 71 -18.59 17.92 1.50
CA LYS A 71 -17.17 17.71 1.83
C LYS A 71 -16.88 16.28 2.27
N ARG A 72 -17.76 15.68 3.08
CA ARG A 72 -17.64 14.27 3.49
C ARG A 72 -17.72 13.35 2.27
N MET A 73 -18.68 13.57 1.38
CA MET A 73 -18.81 12.80 0.14
C MET A 73 -17.52 12.85 -0.70
N GLN A 74 -16.89 14.02 -0.84
CA GLN A 74 -15.62 14.14 -1.56
C GLN A 74 -14.47 13.38 -0.88
N ARG A 75 -14.39 13.40 0.47
CA ARG A 75 -13.38 12.63 1.21
C ARG A 75 -13.63 11.13 1.06
N ASP A 76 -14.88 10.70 1.22
CA ASP A 76 -15.29 9.30 1.10
C ASP A 76 -15.05 8.77 -0.32
N GLU A 77 -15.30 9.59 -1.35
CA GLU A 77 -15.03 9.26 -2.75
C GLU A 77 -13.53 9.11 -3.00
N ARG A 78 -12.68 10.00 -2.47
CA ARG A 78 -11.22 9.85 -2.58
C ARG A 78 -10.70 8.59 -1.91
N VAL A 79 -11.20 8.28 -0.71
CA VAL A 79 -10.85 7.05 0.01
C VAL A 79 -11.30 5.84 -0.78
N ARG A 80 -12.53 5.83 -1.30
CA ARG A 80 -13.08 4.74 -2.10
C ARG A 80 -12.32 4.55 -3.40
N ALA A 81 -12.02 5.61 -4.14
CA ALA A 81 -11.24 5.55 -5.37
C ALA A 81 -9.83 5.01 -5.11
N SER A 82 -9.16 5.52 -4.07
CA SER A 82 -7.84 5.01 -3.68
C SER A 82 -7.87 3.56 -3.25
N LYS A 83 -8.95 3.08 -2.64
CA LYS A 83 -9.12 1.67 -2.29
C LYS A 83 -9.29 0.82 -3.54
N SER A 84 -10.11 1.27 -4.50
CA SER A 84 -10.27 0.57 -5.78
C SER A 84 -8.95 0.41 -6.52
N TYR A 85 -8.08 1.43 -6.52
CA TYR A 85 -6.75 1.33 -7.11
C TYR A 85 -5.81 0.40 -6.33
N LEU A 86 -5.91 0.39 -5.00
CA LEU A 86 -5.16 -0.55 -4.16
C LEU A 86 -5.52 -2.00 -4.50
N ASP A 87 -6.82 -2.32 -4.49
CA ASP A 87 -7.32 -3.67 -4.76
C ASP A 87 -6.90 -4.12 -6.18
N GLU A 88 -7.05 -3.24 -7.18
CA GLU A 88 -6.62 -3.54 -8.55
C GLU A 88 -5.09 -3.71 -8.66
N ALA A 89 -4.30 -2.91 -7.94
CA ALA A 89 -2.84 -3.04 -7.94
C ALA A 89 -2.38 -4.39 -7.37
N ILE A 90 -2.98 -4.82 -6.26
CA ILE A 90 -2.69 -6.13 -5.64
C ILE A 90 -3.06 -7.26 -6.60
N ASN A 91 -4.26 -7.23 -7.18
CA ASN A 91 -4.71 -8.23 -8.17
C ASN A 91 -3.80 -8.26 -9.40
N THR A 92 -3.28 -7.09 -9.82
CA THR A 92 -2.38 -6.98 -10.96
C THR A 92 -1.02 -7.62 -10.65
N LEU A 93 -0.48 -7.44 -9.44
CA LEU A 93 0.74 -8.12 -9.00
C LEU A 93 0.57 -9.64 -9.00
N GLU A 94 -0.49 -10.14 -8.38
CA GLU A 94 -0.80 -11.56 -8.33
C GLU A 94 -0.93 -12.16 -9.74
N ARG A 95 -1.74 -11.54 -10.59
CA ARG A 95 -1.92 -11.95 -11.99
C ARG A 95 -0.60 -11.95 -12.76
N SER A 96 0.28 -10.98 -12.52
CA SER A 96 1.59 -10.93 -13.18
C SER A 96 2.45 -12.15 -12.82
N PHE A 97 2.39 -12.58 -11.56
CA PHE A 97 3.10 -13.75 -11.08
C PHE A 97 2.47 -15.03 -11.62
N GLU A 98 1.13 -15.16 -11.61
CA GLU A 98 0.43 -16.30 -12.20
C GLU A 98 0.75 -16.48 -13.68
N LEU A 99 0.78 -15.38 -14.44
CA LEU A 99 1.15 -15.37 -15.86
C LEU A 99 2.59 -15.85 -16.07
N LEU A 100 3.52 -15.46 -15.19
CA LEU A 100 4.90 -15.94 -15.23
C LEU A 100 4.96 -17.45 -14.98
N MET A 101 4.17 -17.95 -14.03
CA MET A 101 4.13 -19.38 -13.67
C MET A 101 3.29 -20.22 -14.64
N GLY A 102 2.63 -19.60 -15.63
CA GLY A 102 1.75 -20.29 -16.58
C GLY A 102 0.47 -20.84 -15.93
N GLY A 103 -0.02 -20.19 -14.88
CA GLY A 103 -1.28 -20.54 -14.20
C GLY A 103 -1.23 -21.85 -13.40
N LYS A 104 -0.04 -22.30 -12.98
CA LYS A 104 0.15 -23.55 -12.23
C LYS A 104 0.98 -23.30 -10.97
N GLU A 105 0.34 -23.42 -9.81
CA GLU A 105 1.00 -23.21 -8.50
C GLU A 105 2.04 -24.30 -8.15
N ASN A 106 1.91 -25.50 -8.71
CA ASN A 106 2.76 -26.65 -8.37
C ASN A 106 4.05 -26.76 -9.20
N ILE A 107 4.33 -25.81 -10.08
CA ILE A 107 5.57 -25.82 -10.86
C ILE A 107 6.58 -24.94 -10.12
N ASN A 108 7.72 -25.50 -9.73
CA ASN A 108 8.77 -24.73 -9.06
C ASN A 108 9.52 -23.79 -10.01
N GLN A 109 9.37 -23.96 -11.33
CA GLN A 109 10.08 -23.23 -12.39
C GLN A 109 9.10 -22.58 -13.39
N PRO A 110 9.28 -21.30 -13.78
CA PRO A 110 8.49 -20.68 -14.83
C PRO A 110 8.65 -21.45 -16.16
N PRO A 111 7.56 -21.75 -16.89
CA PRO A 111 7.67 -22.35 -18.20
C PRO A 111 8.46 -21.46 -19.16
N ASN A 112 9.13 -22.09 -20.12
CA ASN A 112 9.75 -21.39 -21.24
C ASN A 112 8.70 -20.95 -22.26
N ASP A 113 7.82 -20.05 -21.84
CA ASP A 113 6.77 -19.48 -22.67
C ASP A 113 6.99 -17.98 -22.86
N ARG A 114 7.40 -17.61 -24.07
CA ARG A 114 7.61 -16.21 -24.45
C ARG A 114 6.37 -15.35 -24.17
N LEU A 115 5.16 -15.87 -24.41
CA LEU A 115 3.94 -15.11 -24.23
C LEU A 115 3.65 -14.87 -22.73
N GLY A 116 3.80 -15.89 -21.89
CA GLY A 116 3.71 -15.77 -20.42
C GLY A 116 4.67 -14.73 -19.86
N TRP A 117 5.95 -14.81 -20.22
CA TRP A 117 6.97 -13.83 -19.78
C TRP A 117 6.65 -12.40 -20.24
N LEU A 118 6.24 -12.22 -21.51
CA LEU A 118 5.83 -10.90 -22.02
C LEU A 118 4.59 -10.36 -21.32
N SER A 119 3.61 -11.22 -21.06
CA SER A 119 2.35 -10.82 -20.43
C SER A 119 2.61 -10.44 -18.97
N ALA A 120 3.36 -11.25 -18.23
CA ALA A 120 3.79 -10.94 -16.87
C ALA A 120 4.51 -9.58 -16.80
N ALA A 121 5.48 -9.33 -17.69
CA ALA A 121 6.21 -8.06 -17.71
C ALA A 121 5.30 -6.86 -18.03
N ARG A 122 4.38 -6.99 -18.99
CA ARG A 122 3.41 -5.92 -19.30
C ARG A 122 2.48 -5.65 -18.11
N THR A 123 2.03 -6.70 -17.44
CA THR A 123 1.17 -6.59 -16.27
C THR A 123 1.90 -5.92 -15.10
N LEU A 124 3.20 -6.20 -14.88
CA LEU A 124 4.03 -5.47 -13.92
C LEU A 124 4.16 -3.98 -14.25
N LEU A 125 4.38 -3.63 -15.51
CA LEU A 125 4.42 -2.22 -15.94
C LEU A 125 3.06 -1.53 -15.73
N SER A 126 1.95 -2.20 -16.01
CA SER A 126 0.61 -1.68 -15.70
C SER A 126 0.41 -1.47 -14.19
N TYR A 127 0.92 -2.38 -13.37
CA TYR A 127 0.90 -2.24 -11.91
C TYR A 127 1.62 -0.96 -11.47
N GLU A 128 2.81 -0.67 -12.02
CA GLU A 128 3.56 0.55 -11.70
C GLU A 128 2.76 1.82 -12.00
N GLU A 129 1.97 1.83 -13.08
CA GLU A 129 1.08 2.95 -13.40
C GLU A 129 -0.11 3.05 -12.44
N ILE A 130 -0.75 1.93 -12.08
CA ILE A 130 -1.87 1.92 -11.12
C ILE A 130 -1.40 2.36 -9.73
N LYS A 131 -0.20 1.93 -9.31
CA LYS A 131 0.38 2.30 -8.01
C LYS A 131 0.47 3.83 -7.84
N LYS A 132 0.78 4.58 -8.92
CA LYS A 132 0.86 6.05 -8.90
C LYS A 132 -0.47 6.73 -8.60
N LEU A 133 -1.61 6.06 -8.84
CA LEU A 133 -2.96 6.59 -8.62
C LEU A 133 -3.43 6.46 -7.17
N ILE A 134 -2.76 5.63 -6.35
CA ILE A 134 -3.09 5.45 -4.94
C ILE A 134 -2.71 6.73 -4.19
N SER A 135 -3.70 7.40 -3.57
CA SER A 135 -3.51 8.71 -2.95
C SER A 135 -3.47 8.66 -1.43
N ILE A 136 -4.23 7.75 -0.81
CA ILE A 136 -4.33 7.62 0.66
C ILE A 136 -3.06 7.00 1.22
N ARG A 137 -2.49 7.63 2.24
CA ARG A 137 -1.23 7.20 2.88
C ARG A 137 -1.29 5.75 3.36
N ASP A 138 -2.36 5.38 4.06
CA ASP A 138 -2.46 4.04 4.63
C ASP A 138 -2.56 2.97 3.52
N HIS A 139 -3.20 3.29 2.39
CA HIS A 139 -3.21 2.40 1.23
C HIS A 139 -1.83 2.30 0.56
N LYS A 140 -1.02 3.38 0.57
CA LYS A 140 0.37 3.34 0.08
C LYS A 140 1.23 2.40 0.91
N LEU A 141 1.07 2.42 2.24
CA LEU A 141 1.79 1.50 3.12
C LEU A 141 1.42 0.04 2.82
N ILE A 142 0.13 -0.24 2.63
CA ILE A 142 -0.34 -1.59 2.30
C ILE A 142 0.25 -2.06 0.97
N ILE A 143 0.22 -1.23 -0.08
CA ILE A 143 0.75 -1.65 -1.38
C ILE A 143 2.27 -1.83 -1.36
N ASP A 144 3.00 -1.05 -0.56
CA ASP A 144 4.46 -1.21 -0.42
C ASP A 144 4.82 -2.55 0.25
N GLU A 145 4.05 -2.98 1.26
CA GLU A 145 4.20 -4.31 1.89
C GLU A 145 3.86 -5.44 0.92
N GLN A 146 2.76 -5.30 0.16
CA GLN A 146 2.38 -6.28 -0.85
C GLN A 146 3.42 -6.39 -1.96
N GLU A 147 3.99 -5.26 -2.39
CA GLU A 147 5.06 -5.24 -3.38
C GLU A 147 6.31 -5.99 -2.88
N GLU A 148 6.72 -5.79 -1.63
CA GLU A 148 7.83 -6.53 -1.02
C GLU A 148 7.57 -8.03 -0.99
N TYR A 149 6.36 -8.44 -0.59
CA TYR A 149 5.95 -9.84 -0.59
C TYR A 149 6.07 -10.45 -1.99
N TRP A 150 5.50 -9.81 -3.00
CA TRP A 150 5.55 -10.31 -4.38
C TRP A 150 6.96 -10.27 -4.95
N ARG A 151 7.73 -9.20 -4.72
CA ARG A 151 9.15 -9.09 -5.11
C ARG A 151 9.95 -10.29 -4.60
N LYS A 152 9.78 -10.66 -3.33
CA LYS A 152 10.39 -11.86 -2.76
C LYS A 152 9.94 -13.13 -3.48
N ARG A 153 8.65 -13.28 -3.77
CA ARG A 153 8.12 -14.46 -4.51
C ARG A 153 8.75 -14.58 -5.91
N PHE A 154 8.84 -13.48 -6.64
CA PHE A 154 9.56 -13.44 -7.92
C PHE A 154 11.03 -13.81 -7.74
N TYR A 155 11.72 -13.23 -6.75
CA TYR A 155 13.11 -13.53 -6.45
C TYR A 155 13.32 -15.02 -6.14
N ASP A 156 12.52 -15.59 -5.26
CA ASP A 156 12.65 -16.98 -4.80
C ASP A 156 12.51 -17.94 -6.00
N VAL A 157 11.54 -17.69 -6.89
CA VAL A 157 11.36 -18.50 -8.11
C VAL A 157 12.54 -18.32 -9.06
N LEU A 158 13.02 -17.10 -9.27
CA LEU A 158 14.12 -16.87 -10.22
C LEU A 158 15.44 -17.45 -9.71
N GLN A 159 15.73 -17.26 -8.42
CA GLN A 159 16.97 -17.68 -7.78
C GLN A 159 17.03 -19.20 -7.57
N SER A 160 15.92 -19.82 -7.14
CA SER A 160 15.88 -21.28 -6.92
C SER A 160 16.06 -22.07 -8.21
N ASN A 161 15.78 -21.46 -9.36
CA ASN A 161 15.93 -22.06 -10.68
C ASN A 161 17.11 -21.52 -11.48
N ALA A 162 18.00 -20.72 -10.86
CA ALA A 162 19.13 -20.10 -11.57
C ALA A 162 20.01 -21.14 -12.28
N VAL A 163 20.21 -22.33 -11.68
CA VAL A 163 20.96 -23.44 -12.29
C VAL A 163 20.21 -24.05 -13.49
N GLY A 164 18.88 -24.06 -13.46
CA GLY A 164 18.02 -24.58 -14.52
C GLY A 164 17.74 -23.59 -15.66
N PHE A 165 18.05 -22.31 -15.48
CA PHE A 165 17.97 -21.29 -16.51
C PHE A 165 19.26 -21.20 -17.32
N ASP A 166 19.52 -22.25 -18.10
CA ASP A 166 20.64 -22.27 -19.02
C ASP A 166 20.37 -21.43 -20.29
N VAL A 167 21.40 -21.26 -21.13
CA VAL A 167 21.25 -20.57 -22.43
C VAL A 167 20.19 -21.27 -23.30
N GLY A 168 20.05 -22.60 -23.14
CA GLY A 168 19.01 -23.40 -23.78
C GLY A 168 17.61 -22.92 -23.41
N TYR A 169 17.32 -22.71 -22.13
CA TYR A 169 16.08 -22.14 -21.64
C TYR A 169 15.79 -20.82 -22.37
N TYR A 170 16.59 -19.77 -22.20
CA TYR A 170 16.25 -18.46 -22.76
C TYR A 170 16.12 -18.42 -24.29
N ARG A 171 16.84 -19.28 -25.02
CA ARG A 171 16.79 -19.34 -26.49
C ARG A 171 15.63 -20.17 -27.04
N GLY A 172 14.74 -20.70 -26.19
CA GLY A 172 13.67 -21.61 -26.63
C GLY A 172 14.20 -22.97 -27.09
N GLY A 173 15.38 -23.33 -26.56
CA GLY A 173 16.15 -24.49 -26.94
C GLY A 173 15.61 -25.79 -26.38
N ILE A 174 15.77 -26.84 -27.19
CA ILE A 174 15.38 -28.23 -26.95
C ILE A 174 16.04 -28.83 -25.68
N ALA A 175 17.05 -28.16 -25.09
CA ALA A 175 17.89 -28.64 -23.99
C ALA A 175 17.11 -29.15 -22.77
N HIS A 176 15.98 -28.52 -22.42
CA HIS A 176 15.17 -28.96 -21.28
C HIS A 176 14.35 -30.24 -21.56
N LYS A 177 14.22 -30.67 -22.82
CA LYS A 177 13.59 -31.95 -23.20
C LYS A 177 14.59 -33.11 -23.28
N ILE A 178 15.90 -32.85 -23.26
CA ILE A 178 16.94 -33.87 -23.48
C ILE A 178 17.11 -34.79 -22.25
N ASN A 179 16.78 -34.32 -21.04
CA ASN A 179 16.80 -35.18 -19.85
C ASN A 179 15.70 -36.26 -19.88
N ALA A 180 14.69 -36.16 -20.75
CA ALA A 180 13.73 -37.24 -21.00
C ALA A 180 14.26 -38.30 -22.01
N THR A 181 15.38 -38.03 -22.69
CA THR A 181 15.94 -38.89 -23.75
C THR A 181 17.06 -39.83 -23.24
N ILE A 182 17.49 -39.70 -21.97
CA ILE A 182 18.53 -40.58 -21.38
C ILE A 182 18.00 -42.02 -21.12
N ALA A 183 16.68 -42.25 -21.24
CA ALA A 183 16.06 -43.58 -21.15
C ALA A 183 16.09 -44.38 -22.48
N GLY A 184 17.22 -44.37 -23.21
CA GLY A 184 17.53 -45.36 -24.26
C GLY A 184 16.72 -45.31 -25.57
N GLY A 185 16.02 -44.20 -25.85
CA GLY A 185 15.26 -44.02 -27.09
C GLY A 185 16.02 -43.21 -28.14
N GLN A 186 15.97 -43.64 -29.40
CA GLN A 186 16.54 -42.94 -30.56
C GLN A 186 16.11 -41.46 -30.60
N PRO A 187 17.00 -40.51 -30.91
CA PRO A 187 16.67 -39.09 -30.89
C PRO A 187 15.49 -38.81 -31.83
N PRO A 188 14.47 -38.05 -31.39
CA PRO A 188 13.33 -37.75 -32.23
C PRO A 188 13.80 -36.99 -33.49
N PRO A 189 13.14 -37.20 -34.64
CA PRO A 189 13.47 -36.47 -35.87
C PRO A 189 13.41 -34.96 -35.60
N ARG A 190 14.36 -34.22 -36.17
CA ARG A 190 14.43 -32.75 -36.10
C ARG A 190 13.19 -32.12 -36.77
N THR A 191 12.07 -32.09 -36.06
CA THR A 191 10.88 -31.30 -36.37
C THR A 191 10.64 -30.32 -35.23
N VAL A 192 11.44 -29.24 -35.30
CA VAL A 192 11.10 -27.83 -35.10
C VAL A 192 9.72 -27.58 -34.46
N ASN A 193 9.65 -27.65 -33.14
CA ASN A 193 8.74 -26.85 -32.32
C ASN A 193 9.55 -26.29 -31.14
N SER A 194 10.65 -25.61 -31.47
CA SER A 194 11.36 -24.77 -30.51
C SER A 194 10.42 -23.64 -30.13
N SER A 195 10.19 -23.43 -28.82
CA SER A 195 9.55 -22.20 -28.37
C SER A 195 10.35 -21.02 -28.92
N PRO A 196 9.71 -19.90 -29.29
CA PRO A 196 10.46 -18.71 -29.65
C PRO A 196 11.32 -18.26 -28.46
N PRO A 197 12.50 -17.67 -28.70
CA PRO A 197 13.35 -17.14 -27.63
C PRO A 197 12.58 -16.18 -26.73
N LEU A 198 12.90 -16.19 -25.44
CA LEU A 198 12.33 -15.23 -24.50
C LEU A 198 12.73 -13.81 -24.91
N GLU A 199 11.82 -12.87 -24.71
CA GLU A 199 12.03 -11.49 -25.12
C GLU A 199 12.92 -10.78 -24.07
N PRO A 200 14.04 -10.13 -24.47
CA PRO A 200 14.99 -9.59 -23.49
C PRO A 200 14.44 -8.49 -22.58
N ARG A 201 13.49 -7.67 -23.04
CA ARG A 201 12.92 -6.60 -22.22
C ARG A 201 12.01 -7.16 -21.14
N SER A 202 11.24 -8.21 -21.43
CA SER A 202 10.43 -8.88 -20.40
C SER A 202 11.30 -9.51 -19.32
N LEU A 203 12.44 -10.11 -19.71
CA LEU A 203 13.45 -10.57 -18.76
C LEU A 203 13.93 -9.40 -17.88
N ALA A 204 14.35 -8.29 -18.51
CA ALA A 204 14.86 -7.14 -17.78
C ALA A 204 13.85 -6.60 -16.74
N VAL A 205 12.58 -6.44 -17.12
CA VAL A 205 11.50 -5.97 -16.23
C VAL A 205 11.32 -6.92 -15.04
N ILE A 206 11.22 -8.22 -15.29
CA ILE A 206 10.96 -9.21 -14.23
C ILE A 206 12.15 -9.35 -13.28
N TYR A 207 13.38 -9.40 -13.82
CA TYR A 207 14.59 -9.48 -13.00
C TYR A 207 14.86 -8.17 -12.24
N GLN A 208 14.51 -7.02 -12.80
CA GLN A 208 14.60 -5.75 -12.10
C GLN A 208 13.58 -5.69 -10.95
N PHE A 209 12.33 -6.10 -11.22
CA PHE A 209 11.29 -6.14 -10.20
C PHE A 209 11.62 -7.10 -9.06
N SER A 210 12.33 -8.20 -9.30
CA SER A 210 12.67 -9.16 -8.24
C SER A 210 13.80 -8.70 -7.31
N ARG A 211 14.62 -7.73 -7.73
CA ARG A 211 15.75 -7.24 -6.93
C ARG A 211 15.30 -6.20 -5.91
N TRP A 212 16.02 -6.10 -4.78
CA TRP A 212 15.80 -5.00 -3.83
C TRP A 212 16.11 -3.65 -4.51
N PRO A 213 15.24 -2.62 -4.39
CA PRO A 213 15.50 -1.31 -4.97
C PRO A 213 16.72 -0.64 -4.31
N GLU A 214 17.64 -0.09 -5.11
CA GLU A 214 18.88 0.53 -4.60
C GLU A 214 18.61 1.82 -3.81
N ASP A 215 17.48 2.48 -4.07
CA ASP A 215 17.04 3.71 -3.42
C ASP A 215 16.23 3.46 -2.13
N LYS A 216 15.88 2.21 -1.83
CA LYS A 216 15.05 1.85 -0.67
C LYS A 216 15.91 1.40 0.50
N ILE A 217 15.86 2.17 1.59
CA ILE A 217 16.49 1.81 2.86
C ILE A 217 15.76 0.60 3.45
N ASP A 218 16.50 -0.47 3.75
CA ASP A 218 15.97 -1.65 4.42
C ASP A 218 15.49 -1.27 5.84
N PRO A 219 14.20 -1.48 6.19
CA PRO A 219 13.70 -1.21 7.53
C PRO A 219 14.49 -1.93 8.64
N VAL A 220 15.10 -3.08 8.36
CA VAL A 220 15.90 -3.86 9.30
C VAL A 220 17.20 -3.13 9.67
N GLU A 221 17.75 -2.30 8.79
CA GLU A 221 18.95 -1.49 9.09
C GLU A 221 18.73 -0.49 10.23
N LYS A 222 17.47 -0.10 10.49
CA LYS A 222 17.12 0.84 11.57
C LYS A 222 17.00 0.16 12.94
N VAL A 223 17.09 -1.17 13.00
CA VAL A 223 16.89 -1.92 14.24
C VAL A 223 18.13 -1.80 15.13
N ASP A 224 17.97 -1.30 16.36
CA ASP A 224 19.01 -1.43 17.40
C ASP A 224 19.08 -2.90 17.84
N VAL A 225 19.96 -3.65 17.19
CA VAL A 225 20.26 -5.05 17.46
C VAL A 225 20.59 -5.27 18.94
N ALA A 226 21.36 -4.37 19.54
CA ALA A 226 21.79 -4.55 20.92
C ALA A 226 20.63 -4.38 21.91
N GLU A 227 19.69 -3.48 21.62
CA GLU A 227 18.48 -3.28 22.44
C GLU A 227 17.54 -4.48 22.32
N ARG A 228 17.34 -4.99 21.09
CA ARG A 228 16.44 -6.12 20.83
C ARG A 228 16.92 -7.40 21.51
N PHE A 229 18.22 -7.67 21.48
CA PHE A 229 18.79 -8.86 22.12
C PHE A 229 19.00 -8.69 23.63
N SER A 230 19.16 -7.47 24.15
CA SER A 230 19.29 -7.26 25.61
C SER A 230 17.96 -7.36 26.35
N LYS A 231 16.83 -7.05 25.69
CA LYS A 231 15.49 -7.01 26.33
C LYS A 231 14.78 -8.36 26.41
N ASN A 232 15.17 -9.34 25.61
CA ASN A 232 14.48 -10.62 25.51
C ASN A 232 15.42 -11.79 25.83
N GLU A 233 14.87 -12.89 26.37
CA GLU A 233 15.58 -14.16 26.58
C GLU A 233 15.91 -14.91 25.27
N ILE A 234 15.91 -14.24 24.11
CA ILE A 234 16.16 -14.86 22.78
C ILE A 234 17.51 -15.58 22.73
N LEU A 235 18.49 -15.10 23.51
CA LEU A 235 19.83 -15.68 23.60
C LEU A 235 19.89 -16.87 24.57
N ALA A 236 18.89 -17.05 25.44
CA ALA A 236 18.86 -18.17 26.37
C ALA A 236 18.53 -19.46 25.62
N GLY A 237 19.48 -20.40 25.61
CA GLY A 237 19.32 -21.70 24.94
C GLY A 237 19.62 -21.72 23.43
N ASN A 238 19.78 -20.56 22.79
CA ASN A 238 20.14 -20.49 21.36
C ASN A 238 21.65 -20.33 21.15
N ARG A 239 22.40 -21.42 21.42
CA ARG A 239 23.86 -21.43 21.36
C ARG A 239 24.43 -21.03 20.00
N GLY A 240 23.82 -21.48 18.91
CA GLY A 240 24.28 -21.15 17.55
C GLY A 240 24.15 -19.65 17.24
N LEU A 241 23.08 -19.00 17.72
CA LEU A 241 22.93 -17.55 17.57
C LEU A 241 23.95 -16.78 18.41
N CYS A 242 24.26 -17.23 19.62
CA CYS A 242 25.31 -16.63 20.44
C CYS A 242 26.68 -16.74 19.78
N GLU A 243 27.04 -17.92 19.28
CA GLU A 243 28.32 -18.15 18.58
C GLU A 243 28.43 -17.28 17.31
N PHE A 244 27.35 -17.16 16.53
CA PHE A 244 27.29 -16.26 15.37
C PHE A 244 27.49 -14.79 15.74
N LEU A 245 26.79 -14.30 16.77
CA LEU A 245 26.91 -12.91 17.21
C LEU A 245 28.31 -12.60 17.77
N GLU A 246 28.92 -13.56 18.47
CA GLU A 246 30.27 -13.45 19.02
C GLU A 246 31.34 -13.40 17.93
N GLN A 247 31.23 -14.27 16.91
CA GLN A 247 32.25 -14.40 15.86
C GLN A 247 32.12 -13.33 14.77
N ASP A 248 30.92 -13.15 14.21
CA ASP A 248 30.72 -12.33 13.02
C ASP A 248 30.29 -10.90 13.34
N TYR A 249 29.78 -10.66 14.56
CA TYR A 249 29.22 -9.36 14.99
C TYR A 249 29.76 -8.89 16.35
N HIS A 250 31.05 -9.14 16.64
CA HIS A 250 31.71 -8.85 17.93
C HIS A 250 31.41 -7.46 18.53
N LYS A 251 31.34 -6.41 17.70
CA LYS A 251 31.01 -5.04 18.16
C LYS A 251 29.59 -4.93 18.74
N HIS A 252 28.64 -5.67 18.17
CA HIS A 252 27.25 -5.71 18.63
C HIS A 252 27.13 -6.62 19.86
N TRP A 253 27.84 -7.75 19.86
CA TRP A 253 27.92 -8.67 21.00
C TRP A 253 28.38 -7.99 22.29
N LYS A 254 29.47 -7.20 22.24
CA LYS A 254 29.93 -6.42 23.40
C LYS A 254 28.89 -5.43 23.93
N ARG A 255 28.12 -4.79 23.04
CA ARG A 255 27.05 -3.86 23.41
C ARG A 255 25.85 -4.58 24.04
N ILE A 256 25.53 -5.78 23.57
CA ILE A 256 24.50 -6.65 24.13
C ILE A 256 24.87 -7.04 25.56
N GLN A 257 26.10 -7.55 25.76
CA GLN A 257 26.60 -7.95 27.08
C GLN A 257 26.63 -6.78 28.08
N ALA A 258 27.11 -5.61 27.65
CA ALA A 258 27.15 -4.40 28.48
C ALA A 258 25.75 -3.92 28.91
N ARG A 259 24.72 -4.18 28.10
CA ARG A 259 23.33 -3.83 28.43
C ARG A 259 22.65 -4.88 29.31
N GLN A 260 23.04 -6.16 29.22
CA GLN A 260 22.53 -7.24 30.08
C GLN A 260 23.15 -7.21 31.48
N ASN A 261 24.42 -6.78 31.58
CA ASN A 261 25.15 -6.65 32.85
C ASN A 261 25.68 -5.21 33.04
N PRO A 262 24.83 -4.23 33.37
CA PRO A 262 25.23 -2.82 33.47
C PRO A 262 26.15 -2.50 34.65
N GLY A 263 26.58 -3.49 35.44
CA GLY A 263 27.36 -3.33 36.67
C GLY A 263 28.64 -4.17 36.78
N SER A 264 29.15 -4.71 35.67
CA SER A 264 30.43 -5.45 35.62
C SER A 264 31.53 -4.65 34.92
#